data_AF-A0A3M0YTR9-F1
#
_entry.id   AF-A0A3M0YTR9-F1
#
_cell.length_a   1.000
_cell.length_b   1.000
_cell.length_c   1.000
_cell.angle_alpha   90.00
_cell.angle_beta   90.00
_cell.angle_gamma   90.00
#
_symmetry.space_group_name_H-M   'P 1'
#
loop_
_entity.id
_entity.type
_entity.pdbx_description
1 polymer ?
#
loop_
_entity_poly.entity_id
_entity_poly.type
_entity_poly.pdbx_seq_one_letter_code
_entity_poly.pdbx_strand_id
1 'polypeptide(L)'
;IYHGGEDDILALVRGLDDQLGTVLLFGHNPVLTGLANRFAREFIPNVPTCGIVKVESPADRWADLSEADARVTEFMYPKQYFT
;
A
#
# COMPACT_ATOMS: atom_id res chain seq x y z
N ILE A 1 3.35 8.21 8.26
CA ILE A 1 2.22 7.87 9.14
C ILE A 1 2.77 7.10 10.34
N TYR A 2 2.69 7.72 11.52
CA TYR A 2 3.31 7.24 12.75
C TYR A 2 2.29 6.57 13.71
N HIS A 3 1.03 7.01 13.66
CA HIS A 3 -0.09 6.44 14.41
C HIS A 3 -1.27 6.20 13.48
N GLY A 4 -2.10 5.21 13.80
CA GLY A 4 -3.24 4.74 13.01
C GLY A 4 -3.10 3.28 12.60
N GLY A 5 -4.22 2.57 12.53
CA GLY A 5 -4.33 1.22 11.99
C GLY A 5 -4.44 1.20 10.46
N GLU A 6 -4.59 0.01 9.89
CA GLU A 6 -4.73 -0.17 8.45
C GLU A 6 -5.95 0.57 7.90
N ASP A 7 -7.07 0.53 8.62
CA ASP A 7 -8.30 1.23 8.24
C ASP A 7 -8.16 2.75 8.28
N ASP A 8 -7.38 3.30 9.23
CA ASP A 8 -7.12 4.74 9.28
C ASP A 8 -6.32 5.20 8.06
N ILE A 9 -5.33 4.41 7.64
CA ILE A 9 -4.56 4.70 6.42
C ILE A 9 -5.46 4.58 5.19
N LEU A 10 -6.30 3.55 5.12
CA LEU A 10 -7.20 3.37 3.98
C LEU A 10 -8.24 4.48 3.90
N ALA A 11 -8.78 4.94 5.03
CA ALA A 11 -9.68 6.09 5.08
C ALA A 11 -8.98 7.38 4.64
N LEU A 12 -7.72 7.59 5.06
CA LEU A 12 -6.89 8.71 4.61
C LEU A 12 -6.69 8.68 3.09
N VAL A 13 -6.34 7.51 2.54
CA VAL A 13 -6.16 7.33 1.09
C VAL A 13 -7.45 7.59 0.33
N ARG A 14 -8.59 7.08 0.83
CA ARG A 14 -9.91 7.30 0.22
C ARG A 14 -10.39 8.75 0.26
N GLY A 15 -9.78 9.59 1.09
CA GLY A 15 -10.08 11.03 1.19
C GLY A 15 -9.18 11.93 0.35
N LEU A 16 -8.28 11.37 -0.47
CA LEU A 16 -7.38 12.13 -1.33
C LEU A 16 -8.10 12.76 -2.53
N ASP A 17 -7.51 13.81 -3.09
CA ASP A 17 -8.01 14.50 -4.28
C ASP A 17 -7.85 13.61 -5.53
N ASP A 18 -8.93 13.44 -6.30
CA ASP A 18 -8.97 12.61 -7.52
C ASP A 18 -8.03 13.12 -8.63
N GLN A 19 -7.50 14.34 -8.54
CA GLN A 19 -6.45 14.83 -9.44
C GLN A 19 -5.08 14.18 -9.19
N LEU A 20 -4.87 13.54 -8.04
CA LEU A 20 -3.63 12.84 -7.72
C LEU A 20 -3.62 11.45 -8.37
N GLY A 21 -2.87 11.29 -9.47
CA GLY A 21 -2.76 9.99 -10.16
C GLY A 21 -1.85 8.97 -9.47
N THR A 22 -0.99 9.39 -8.54
CA THR A 22 -0.10 8.51 -7.77
C THR A 22 0.29 9.18 -6.46
N VAL A 23 0.25 8.44 -5.36
CA VAL A 23 0.67 8.91 -4.04
C VAL A 23 1.67 7.95 -3.40
N LEU A 24 2.64 8.51 -2.68
CA LEU A 24 3.62 7.74 -1.92
C LEU A 24 3.29 7.87 -0.42
N LEU A 25 3.14 6.73 0.25
CA LEU A 25 2.88 6.66 1.68
C LEU A 25 4.12 6.14 2.40
N PHE A 26 4.59 6.92 3.38
CA PHE A 26 5.69 6.51 4.26
C PHE A 26 5.11 6.17 5.63
N GLY A 27 5.47 5.02 6.21
CA GLY A 27 4.89 4.53 7.46
C GLY A 27 5.77 3.50 8.18
N HIS A 28 5.19 2.82 9.16
CA HIS A 28 5.87 1.82 9.99
C HIS A 28 5.15 0.47 9.97
N ASN A 29 5.91 -0.60 10.22
CA ASN A 29 5.35 -1.92 10.53
C ASN A 29 4.80 -1.95 11.97
N PRO A 30 3.82 -2.82 12.26
CA PRO A 30 3.25 -3.87 11.40
C PRO A 30 2.23 -3.34 10.36
N VAL A 31 1.76 -2.10 10.53
CA VAL A 31 0.63 -1.54 9.76
C VAL A 31 0.88 -1.53 8.25
N LEU A 32 2.07 -1.15 7.79
CA LEU A 32 2.39 -1.20 6.36
C LEU A 32 2.33 -2.62 5.79
N THR A 33 2.83 -3.61 6.53
CA THR A 33 2.77 -5.01 6.10
C THR A 33 1.34 -5.52 6.06
N GLY A 34 0.52 -5.18 7.06
CA GLY A 34 -0.91 -5.53 7.08
C GLY A 34 -1.68 -4.90 5.93
N LEU A 35 -1.51 -3.58 5.72
CA LEU A 35 -2.14 -2.86 4.62
C LEU A 35 -1.75 -3.43 3.25
N ALA A 36 -0.48 -3.78 3.04
CA ALA A 36 -0.04 -4.43 1.80
C ALA A 36 -0.77 -5.76 1.57
N ASN A 37 -0.97 -6.56 2.62
CA ASN A 37 -1.65 -7.85 2.54
C ASN A 37 -3.14 -7.75 2.19
N ARG A 38 -3.80 -6.61 2.43
CA ARG A 38 -5.19 -6.38 1.98
C ARG A 38 -5.33 -6.42 0.45
N PHE A 39 -4.25 -6.16 -0.27
CA PHE A 39 -4.22 -6.12 -1.74
C PHE A 39 -3.32 -7.20 -2.34
N ALA A 40 -2.66 -8.02 -1.53
CA ALA A 40 -1.70 -9.02 -1.99
C ALA A 40 -2.40 -10.32 -2.39
N ARG A 41 -1.95 -10.95 -3.48
CA ARG A 41 -2.40 -12.31 -3.85
C ARG A 41 -1.76 -13.38 -2.97
N GLU A 42 -0.50 -13.17 -2.63
CA GLU A 42 0.29 -14.04 -1.76
C GLU A 42 0.58 -13.30 -0.46
N PHE A 43 0.57 -14.03 0.65
CA PHE A 43 0.82 -13.45 1.96
C PHE A 43 2.26 -12.93 2.08
N ILE A 44 2.40 -11.65 2.41
CA ILE A 44 3.67 -10.97 2.66
C ILE A 44 3.95 -11.04 4.16
N PRO A 45 4.96 -11.83 4.61
CA PRO A 45 5.22 -11.98 6.04
C PRO A 45 5.77 -10.70 6.68
N ASN A 46 6.54 -9.90 5.93
CA ASN A 46 7.10 -8.65 6.40
C ASN A 46 7.60 -7.79 5.22
N VAL A 47 7.20 -6.53 5.17
CA VAL A 47 7.84 -5.51 4.31
C VAL A 47 9.11 -5.03 5.03
N PRO A 48 10.32 -5.26 4.51
CA PRO A 48 11.56 -4.83 5.17
C PRO A 48 11.67 -3.30 5.23
N THR A 49 12.58 -2.79 6.07
CA THR A 49 12.86 -1.35 6.12
C THR A 49 13.26 -0.82 4.74
N CYS A 50 12.71 0.32 4.34
CA CYS A 50 12.83 0.89 2.99
C CYS A 50 12.27 -0.03 1.87
N GLY A 51 11.50 -1.05 2.21
CA GLY A 51 10.70 -1.80 1.25
C GLY A 51 9.55 -0.95 0.72
N ILE A 52 9.20 -1.18 -0.54
CA ILE A 52 8.15 -0.49 -1.28
C ILE A 52 7.19 -1.54 -1.81
N VAL A 53 5.91 -1.39 -1.50
CA VAL A 53 4.83 -2.16 -2.10
C VAL A 53 4.03 -1.21 -2.99
N LYS A 54 3.88 -1.55 -4.26
CA LYS A 54 3.05 -0.81 -5.21
C LYS A 54 1.69 -1.49 -5.32
N VAL A 55 0.64 -0.73 -5.04
CA VAL A 55 -0.75 -1.14 -5.22
C VAL A 55 -1.34 -0.36 -6.40
N GLU A 56 -1.95 -1.06 -7.34
CA GLU A 56 -2.66 -0.47 -8.47
C GLU A 56 -4.14 -0.80 -8.39
N SER A 57 -5.00 0.17 -8.71
CA SER A 57 -6.45 0.03 -8.73
C SER A 57 -6.99 0.58 -10.06
N PRO A 58 -8.04 -0.03 -10.64
CA PRO A 58 -8.74 0.53 -11.79
C PRO A 58 -9.73 1.64 -11.42
N ALA A 59 -9.85 2.02 -10.14
CA ALA A 59 -10.80 3.04 -9.69
C ALA A 59 -10.47 4.43 -10.26
N ASP A 60 -11.51 5.15 -10.70
CA ASP A 60 -11.37 6.53 -11.21
C ASP A 60 -11.26 7.58 -10.09
N ARG A 61 -11.66 7.22 -8.87
CA ARG A 61 -11.64 8.10 -7.68
C ARG A 61 -11.03 7.39 -6.49
N TRP A 62 -10.34 8.15 -5.64
CA TRP A 62 -9.70 7.59 -4.44
C TRP A 62 -10.73 6.99 -3.47
N ALA A 63 -11.90 7.62 -3.35
CA ALA A 63 -13.00 7.14 -2.50
C ALA A 63 -13.51 5.75 -2.92
N ASP A 64 -13.35 5.38 -4.19
CA ASP A 64 -13.81 4.10 -4.75
C ASP A 64 -12.72 3.00 -4.69
N LEU A 65 -11.57 3.27 -4.07
CA LEU A 65 -10.50 2.29 -3.88
C LEU A 65 -11.04 1.08 -3.09
N SER A 66 -11.20 -0.04 -3.79
CA SER A 66 -11.70 -1.33 -3.29
C SER A 66 -10.58 -2.36 -3.19
N GLU A 67 -10.61 -3.17 -2.13
CA GLU A 67 -9.70 -4.32 -1.96
C GLU A 67 -9.98 -5.45 -2.95
N ALA A 68 -11.18 -5.51 -3.53
CA ALA A 68 -11.54 -6.55 -4.49
C ALA A 68 -10.82 -6.38 -5.84
N ASP A 69 -10.60 -5.12 -6.26
CA ASP A 69 -10.11 -4.81 -7.61
C ASP A 69 -8.70 -4.21 -7.62
N ALA A 70 -8.24 -3.67 -6.47
CA ALA A 70 -6.87 -3.23 -6.29
C ALA A 70 -5.94 -4.41 -5.98
N ARG A 71 -4.69 -4.32 -6.43
CA ARG A 71 -3.72 -5.41 -6.28
C ARG A 71 -2.30 -4.90 -6.10
N VAL A 72 -1.50 -5.64 -5.35
CA VAL A 72 -0.04 -5.47 -5.35
C VAL A 72 0.50 -5.88 -6.71
N THR A 73 1.19 -4.98 -7.40
CA THR A 73 1.83 -5.23 -8.70
C THR A 73 3.35 -5.27 -8.63
N GLU A 74 3.94 -4.60 -7.65
CA GLU A 74 5.38 -4.60 -7.43
C GLU A 74 5.68 -4.67 -5.94
N PHE A 75 6.71 -5.45 -5.58
CA PHE A 75 7.30 -5.46 -4.26
C PHE A 75 8.82 -5.33 -4.42
N MET A 76 9.37 -4.23 -3.91
CA MET A 76 10.78 -3.89 -4.03
C MET A 76 11.39 -3.69 -2.65
N TYR A 77 12.65 -4.08 -2.46
CA TYR A 77 13.34 -3.84 -1.20
C TYR A 77 14.86 -3.68 -1.38
N PRO A 78 15.55 -3.03 -0.42
CA PRO A 78 17.00 -2.91 -0.48
C PRO A 78 17.67 -4.29 -0.54
N LYS A 79 18.74 -4.39 -1.32
CA LYS A 79 19.52 -5.63 -1.51
C LYS A 79 18.82 -6.74 -2.30
N GLN A 80 17.66 -6.51 -2.89
CA GLN A 80 16.94 -7.52 -3.68
C GLN A 80 17.77 -8.15 -4.82
N TYR A 81 18.72 -7.41 -5.39
CA TYR A 81 19.58 -7.86 -6.50
C TYR A 81 21.05 -8.05 -6.09
N PHE A 82 21.37 -7.98 -4.80
CA PHE A 82 22.72 -8.20 -4.31
C PHE A 82 22.86 -9.67 -3.95
N THR A 83 23.52 -10.41 -4.83
CA THR A 83 24.09 -11.75 -4.55
C THR A 83 25.23 -11.66 -3.55
#